data_AF-A0A101MJP8-F1
#
_entry.id   AF-A0A101MJP8-F1
#
_cell.length_a   1.000
_cell.length_b   1.000
_cell.length_c   1.000
_cell.angle_alpha   90.00
_cell.angle_beta   90.00
_cell.angle_gamma   90.00
#
_symmetry.space_group_name_H-M   'P 1'
#
loop_
_entity.id
_entity.type
_entity.pdbx_description
1 polymer ?
#
loop_
_entity_poly.entity_id
_entity_poly.type
_entity_poly.pdbx_seq_one_letter_code
_entity_poly.pdbx_strand_id
1 'polypeptide(L)'
;MLHGFRWPRAGFTGIRVYIVLHNLEEAAAEYIQQPLTTELLAESFHKTQADLVTRLPELSFIEQYDPADETSGTVSQDYAYISTRVLEIPEDGSGGSGGANIEDCVEQGSGLTDDQTAALEELRDRLAPGEKIGWYLVYNGDPERWFPDSEDEEDYESEEESEDECQTQRQSQAQGQKGDSFTEPTSPQSYTTRLTRFWNRMSSG
;
A
#
# COMPACT_ATOMS: atom_id res chain seq x y z
N MET A 1 13.39 -4.80 -15.91
CA MET A 1 14.67 -4.55 -15.21
C MET A 1 14.78 -3.05 -14.91
N LEU A 2 15.41 -2.66 -13.80
CA LEU A 2 15.56 -1.25 -13.42
C LEU A 2 16.95 -0.95 -12.88
N HIS A 3 17.39 0.31 -13.00
CA HIS A 3 18.57 0.84 -12.32
C HIS A 3 18.12 1.76 -11.19
N GLY A 4 18.57 1.48 -9.97
CA GLY A 4 18.08 2.16 -8.77
C GLY A 4 18.57 1.51 -7.49
N PHE A 5 17.76 1.55 -6.44
CA PHE A 5 18.03 0.86 -5.18
C PHE A 5 16.76 0.26 -4.58
N ARG A 6 16.94 -0.71 -3.69
CA ARG A 6 15.85 -1.31 -2.92
C ARG A 6 15.43 -0.40 -1.79
N TRP A 7 14.14 -0.18 -1.65
CA TRP A 7 13.55 0.51 -0.51
C TRP A 7 12.81 -0.52 0.36
N PRO A 8 13.36 -0.88 1.54
CA PRO A 8 12.75 -1.87 2.40
C PRO A 8 11.31 -1.51 2.77
N ARG A 9 10.41 -2.50 2.80
CA ARG A 9 9.04 -2.29 3.30
C ARG A 9 9.03 -2.07 4.81
N ALA A 10 9.85 -2.84 5.52
CA ALA A 10 10.00 -2.78 6.97
C ALA A 10 11.20 -1.92 7.40
N GLY A 11 11.31 -1.69 8.71
CA GLY A 11 12.40 -0.89 9.30
C GLY A 11 12.07 0.58 9.45
N PHE A 12 12.92 1.29 10.20
CA PHE A 12 12.67 2.69 10.59
C PHE A 12 12.64 3.68 9.41
N THR A 13 13.39 3.40 8.35
CA THR A 13 13.40 4.19 7.11
C THR A 13 12.59 3.53 5.99
N GLY A 14 11.94 2.40 6.27
CA GLY A 14 11.17 1.66 5.28
C GLY A 14 9.91 2.41 4.84
N ILE A 15 9.40 2.11 3.66
CA ILE A 15 8.30 2.88 3.05
C ILE A 15 7.03 2.90 3.90
N ARG A 16 6.73 1.83 4.65
CA ARG A 16 5.58 1.82 5.57
C ARG A 16 5.69 2.91 6.63
N VAL A 17 6.88 3.06 7.21
CA VAL A 17 7.15 4.11 8.19
C VAL A 17 7.19 5.49 7.52
N TYR A 18 7.76 5.57 6.31
CA TYR A 18 7.76 6.82 5.53
C TYR A 18 6.33 7.35 5.31
N ILE A 19 5.41 6.50 4.84
CA ILE A 19 4.01 6.86 4.61
C ILE A 19 3.38 7.44 5.88
N VAL A 20 3.58 6.79 7.03
CA VAL A 20 3.08 7.26 8.33
C VAL A 20 3.73 8.59 8.75
N LEU A 21 5.04 8.72 8.64
CA LEU A 21 5.77 9.93 9.07
C LEU A 21 5.42 11.17 8.22
N HIS A 22 5.07 10.95 6.95
CA HIS A 22 4.70 12.01 6.01
C HIS A 22 3.18 12.21 5.89
N ASN A 23 2.38 11.54 6.72
CA ASN A 23 0.91 11.61 6.72
C ASN A 23 0.29 11.34 5.34
N LEU A 24 0.78 10.32 4.63
CA LEU A 24 0.24 9.92 3.33
C LEU A 24 -0.86 8.87 3.53
N GLU A 25 -1.97 9.25 4.15
CA GLU A 25 -2.99 8.31 4.64
C GLU A 25 -3.67 7.48 3.53
N GLU A 26 -3.74 8.03 2.32
CA GLU A 26 -4.31 7.34 1.15
C GLU A 26 -3.27 6.56 0.33
N ALA A 27 -1.99 6.61 0.72
CA ALA A 27 -0.93 5.89 0.04
C ALA A 27 -0.87 4.44 0.51
N ALA A 28 -0.77 3.52 -0.44
CA ALA A 28 -0.48 2.13 -0.17
C ALA A 28 1.04 1.88 -0.16
N ALA A 29 1.61 1.48 0.99
CA ALA A 29 2.72 0.52 0.91
C ALA A 29 2.18 -0.75 0.20
N GLU A 30 2.86 -1.84 -0.06
CA GLU A 30 2.27 -2.99 -0.82
C GLU A 30 1.82 -2.72 -2.30
N TYR A 31 1.20 -1.58 -2.66
CA TYR A 31 0.86 -1.17 -4.03
C TYR A 31 1.34 0.26 -4.36
N ILE A 32 2.66 0.41 -4.55
CA ILE A 32 3.28 1.73 -4.76
C ILE A 32 3.08 2.28 -6.17
N GLN A 33 2.83 1.40 -7.14
CA GLN A 33 2.55 1.76 -8.52
C GLN A 33 1.09 2.17 -8.75
N GLN A 34 0.22 2.10 -7.72
CA GLN A 34 -1.11 2.69 -7.78
C GLN A 34 -0.98 4.19 -8.12
N PRO A 35 -1.78 4.72 -9.06
CA PRO A 35 -1.65 6.12 -9.49
C PRO A 35 -1.67 7.13 -8.33
N LEU A 36 -2.64 6.99 -7.42
CA LEU A 36 -2.76 7.86 -6.24
C LEU A 36 -1.53 7.75 -5.32
N THR A 37 -1.08 6.52 -5.02
CA THR A 37 0.11 6.30 -4.19
C THR A 37 1.35 6.92 -4.82
N THR A 38 1.55 6.71 -6.12
CA THR A 38 2.67 7.28 -6.89
C THR A 38 2.67 8.79 -6.80
N GLU A 39 1.51 9.43 -6.98
CA GLU A 39 1.33 10.88 -6.87
C GLU A 39 1.68 11.39 -5.47
N LEU A 40 1.13 10.78 -4.43
CA LEU A 40 1.37 11.17 -3.04
C LEU A 40 2.85 11.03 -2.65
N LEU A 41 3.51 9.96 -3.08
CA LEU A 41 4.95 9.76 -2.88
C LEU A 41 5.75 10.83 -3.63
N ALA A 42 5.44 11.08 -4.90
CA ALA A 42 6.11 12.09 -5.70
C ALA A 42 5.96 13.49 -5.09
N GLU A 43 4.75 13.88 -4.65
CA GLU A 43 4.54 15.14 -3.96
C GLU A 43 5.32 15.24 -2.65
N SER A 44 5.33 14.17 -1.86
CA SER A 44 6.08 14.11 -0.59
C SER A 44 7.58 14.28 -0.84
N PHE A 45 8.10 13.66 -1.90
CA PHE A 45 9.49 13.79 -2.32
C PHE A 45 9.81 15.23 -2.76
N HIS A 46 8.92 15.87 -3.51
CA HIS A 46 9.08 17.30 -3.86
C HIS A 46 9.04 18.22 -2.63
N LYS A 47 8.29 17.88 -1.58
CA LYS A 47 8.21 18.68 -0.34
C LYS A 47 9.44 18.50 0.56
N THR A 48 10.01 17.31 0.62
CA THR A 48 11.03 16.94 1.63
C THR A 48 12.44 16.75 1.08
N GLN A 49 12.56 16.48 -0.22
CA GLN A 49 13.81 16.13 -0.93
C GLN A 49 13.92 16.89 -2.26
N ALA A 50 13.40 18.13 -2.31
CA ALA A 50 13.29 18.94 -3.53
C ALA A 50 14.63 19.08 -4.29
N ASP A 51 15.73 19.24 -3.55
CA ASP A 51 17.10 19.35 -4.04
C ASP A 51 17.59 18.11 -4.79
N LEU A 52 17.11 16.94 -4.40
CA LEU A 52 17.46 15.66 -5.03
C LEU A 52 16.53 15.38 -6.21
N VAL A 53 15.22 15.54 -6.01
CA VAL A 53 14.19 15.21 -7.01
C VAL A 53 14.30 16.10 -8.25
N THR A 54 14.67 17.38 -8.08
CA THR A 54 14.90 18.28 -9.23
C THR A 54 16.03 17.79 -10.14
N ARG A 55 17.02 17.08 -9.58
CA ARG A 55 18.11 16.47 -10.35
C ARG A 55 17.73 15.10 -10.93
N LEU A 56 16.68 14.46 -10.41
CA LEU A 56 16.24 13.11 -10.76
C LEU A 56 14.84 13.13 -11.43
N PRO A 57 14.70 13.69 -12.65
CA PRO A 57 13.40 13.81 -13.31
C PRO A 57 12.77 12.47 -13.71
N GLU A 58 13.60 11.43 -13.91
CA GLU A 58 13.17 10.09 -14.34
C GLU A 58 12.87 9.15 -13.15
N LEU A 59 12.64 9.71 -11.96
CA LEU A 59 12.41 8.92 -10.75
C LEU A 59 11.07 8.17 -10.84
N SER A 60 11.13 6.87 -10.60
CA SER A 60 10.00 5.95 -10.69
C SER A 60 9.97 5.02 -9.47
N PHE A 61 8.76 4.63 -9.07
CA PHE A 61 8.52 3.70 -7.98
C PHE A 61 8.06 2.38 -8.59
N ILE A 62 8.78 1.29 -8.31
CA ILE A 62 8.51 -0.03 -8.89
C ILE A 62 8.40 -1.06 -7.77
N GLU A 63 7.51 -2.03 -7.93
CA GLU A 63 7.39 -3.17 -7.03
C GLU A 63 7.38 -4.50 -7.79
N GLN A 64 7.61 -5.57 -7.02
CA GLN A 64 7.42 -6.92 -7.49
C GLN A 64 5.99 -7.36 -7.21
N TYR A 65 5.34 -7.93 -8.21
CA TYR A 65 4.04 -8.55 -8.07
C TYR A 65 3.90 -9.67 -9.10
N ASP A 66 3.50 -10.86 -8.63
CA ASP A 66 3.18 -11.99 -9.48
C ASP A 66 1.73 -12.41 -9.19
N PRO A 67 0.77 -12.15 -10.09
CA PRO A 67 -0.62 -12.52 -9.87
C PRO A 67 -0.84 -14.04 -9.83
N ALA A 68 0.10 -14.85 -10.33
CA ALA A 68 0.02 -16.31 -10.25
C ALA A 68 0.63 -16.88 -8.96
N ASP A 69 1.35 -16.06 -8.17
CA ASP A 69 1.87 -16.46 -6.88
C ASP A 69 0.75 -16.33 -5.82
N GLU A 70 0.14 -17.45 -5.45
CA GLU A 70 -0.91 -17.50 -4.41
C GLU A 70 -0.33 -17.60 -2.98
N THR A 71 0.98 -17.50 -2.80
CA THR A 71 1.57 -17.54 -1.46
C THR A 71 1.22 -16.27 -0.68
N SER A 72 1.14 -16.36 0.64
CA SER A 72 0.87 -15.20 1.49
C SER A 72 1.91 -14.08 1.37
N GLY A 73 3.08 -14.36 0.80
CA GLY A 73 4.14 -13.38 0.57
C GLY A 73 3.93 -12.50 -0.67
N THR A 74 3.11 -12.94 -1.64
CA THR A 74 2.94 -12.25 -2.93
C THR A 74 2.53 -10.78 -2.79
N VAL A 75 1.63 -10.50 -1.82
CA VAL A 75 1.04 -9.18 -1.60
C VAL A 75 2.02 -8.19 -0.95
N SER A 76 3.05 -8.70 -0.27
CA SER A 76 3.95 -7.90 0.56
C SER A 76 5.39 -8.42 0.44
N GLN A 77 5.98 -8.18 -0.73
CA GLN A 77 7.40 -8.41 -0.94
C GLN A 77 8.25 -7.53 -0.03
N ASP A 78 9.44 -7.99 0.35
CA ASP A 78 10.30 -7.31 1.32
C ASP A 78 10.76 -5.91 0.87
N TYR A 79 10.80 -5.67 -0.43
CA TYR A 79 11.33 -4.46 -1.04
C TYR A 79 10.36 -3.85 -2.05
N ALA A 80 10.27 -2.53 -1.99
CA ALA A 80 9.96 -1.67 -3.13
C ALA A 80 11.27 -1.25 -3.81
N TYR A 81 11.18 -0.57 -4.95
CA TYR A 81 12.32 -0.07 -5.68
C TYR A 81 12.10 1.39 -6.06
N ILE A 82 13.14 2.19 -5.88
CA ILE A 82 13.23 3.54 -6.46
C ILE A 82 14.19 3.43 -7.63
N SER A 83 13.73 3.77 -8.82
CA SER A 83 14.50 3.69 -10.06
C SER A 83 14.61 5.03 -10.74
N THR A 84 15.70 5.20 -11.48
CA THR A 84 15.89 6.34 -12.40
C THR A 84 15.88 5.88 -13.86
N ARG A 85 15.86 4.57 -14.09
CA ARG A 85 15.78 3.96 -15.41
C ARG A 85 15.05 2.63 -15.30
N VAL A 86 14.02 2.45 -16.11
CA VAL A 86 13.23 1.23 -16.18
C VAL A 86 13.24 0.73 -17.62
N LEU A 87 13.50 -0.56 -17.78
CA LEU A 87 13.54 -1.26 -19.05
C LEU A 87 12.58 -2.44 -18.95
N GLU A 88 11.50 -2.39 -19.72
CA GLU A 88 10.54 -3.48 -19.81
C GLU A 88 11.12 -4.61 -20.67
N ILE A 89 11.05 -5.83 -20.16
CA ILE A 89 11.45 -7.04 -20.88
C ILE A 89 10.14 -7.79 -21.16
N PRO A 90 9.73 -7.96 -22.43
CA PRO A 90 8.48 -8.64 -22.70
C PRO A 90 8.60 -10.13 -22.40
N GLU A 91 7.49 -10.70 -21.97
CA GLU A 91 7.38 -12.06 -21.48
C GLU A 91 7.58 -13.12 -22.57
N ASP A 92 7.23 -12.80 -23.82
CA ASP A 92 7.35 -13.69 -24.96
C ASP A 92 8.80 -13.85 -25.47
N GLY A 93 9.77 -13.19 -24.81
CA GLY A 93 11.16 -13.15 -25.23
C GLY A 93 11.37 -12.45 -26.57
N SER A 94 10.32 -11.86 -27.15
CA SER A 94 10.40 -11.08 -28.38
C SER A 94 10.90 -9.69 -28.01
N GLY A 95 12.23 -9.55 -27.85
CA GLY A 95 12.95 -8.32 -27.52
C GLY A 95 12.13 -7.04 -27.73
N GLY A 96 11.43 -6.63 -26.68
CA GLY A 96 10.46 -5.53 -26.71
C GLY A 96 11.20 -4.22 -26.94
N SER A 97 10.49 -3.27 -27.54
CA SER A 97 10.95 -1.96 -28.02
C SER A 97 12.41 -1.60 -27.64
N GLY A 98 13.35 -2.16 -28.42
CA GLY A 98 14.78 -2.03 -28.20
C GLY A 98 15.39 -3.31 -27.68
N GLY A 99 15.72 -4.24 -28.59
CA GLY A 99 16.42 -5.51 -28.32
C GLY A 99 17.84 -5.33 -27.77
N ALA A 100 17.97 -4.64 -26.65
CA ALA A 100 19.17 -4.58 -25.84
C ALA A 100 19.19 -5.85 -24.99
N ASN A 101 20.23 -6.66 -25.14
CA ASN A 101 20.45 -7.77 -24.23
C ASN A 101 20.65 -7.21 -22.81
N ILE A 102 20.31 -7.99 -21.79
CA ILE A 102 20.58 -7.63 -20.39
C ILE A 102 22.04 -7.17 -20.21
N GLU A 103 22.98 -7.84 -20.89
CA GLU A 103 24.40 -7.50 -20.88
C GLU A 103 24.65 -6.09 -21.45
N ASP A 104 24.07 -5.77 -22.61
CA ASP A 104 24.21 -4.47 -23.26
C ASP A 104 23.67 -3.33 -22.36
N CYS A 105 22.57 -3.58 -21.65
CA CYS A 105 21.99 -2.63 -20.70
C CYS A 105 22.91 -2.35 -19.51
N VAL A 106 23.55 -3.38 -18.98
CA VAL A 106 24.51 -3.25 -17.88
C VAL A 106 25.78 -2.54 -18.37
N GLU A 107 26.27 -2.87 -19.57
CA GLU A 107 27.43 -2.21 -20.20
C GLU A 107 27.19 -0.74 -20.52
N GLN A 108 25.99 -0.38 -20.96
CA GLN A 108 25.59 1.01 -21.20
C GLN A 108 25.51 1.83 -19.90
N GLY A 109 25.47 1.16 -18.75
CA GLY A 109 25.42 1.78 -17.44
C GLY A 109 24.09 2.47 -17.15
N SER A 110 24.05 3.20 -16.03
CA SER A 110 22.83 3.86 -15.55
C SER A 110 22.31 4.94 -16.51
N GLY A 111 23.16 5.48 -17.39
CA GLY A 111 22.86 6.64 -18.23
C GLY A 111 22.74 7.96 -17.46
N LEU A 112 23.05 7.94 -16.15
CA LEU A 112 23.00 9.10 -15.28
C LEU A 112 24.27 9.93 -15.40
N THR A 113 24.13 11.24 -15.26
CA THR A 113 25.29 12.13 -15.05
C THR A 113 25.89 11.92 -13.65
N ASP A 114 27.11 12.41 -13.42
CA ASP A 114 27.75 12.35 -12.10
C ASP A 114 26.92 13.04 -11.01
N ASP A 115 26.29 14.18 -11.36
CA ASP A 115 25.41 14.93 -10.46
C ASP A 115 24.14 14.14 -10.10
N GLN A 116 23.54 13.48 -11.09
CA GLN A 116 22.38 12.59 -10.88
C GLN A 116 22.75 11.36 -10.05
N THR A 117 23.92 10.79 -10.28
CA THR A 117 24.42 9.64 -9.52
C THR A 117 24.61 10.03 -8.05
N ALA A 118 25.24 11.19 -7.79
CA ALA A 118 25.38 11.71 -6.44
C ALA A 118 24.02 12.01 -5.78
N ALA A 119 23.06 12.55 -6.53
CA ALA A 119 21.70 12.77 -6.03
C ALA A 119 21.00 11.46 -5.63
N LEU A 120 21.16 10.42 -6.45
CA LEU A 120 20.59 9.10 -6.18
C LEU A 120 21.25 8.42 -4.98
N GLU A 121 22.57 8.56 -4.83
CA GLU A 121 23.32 8.08 -3.66
C GLU A 121 22.84 8.74 -2.37
N GLU A 122 22.67 10.06 -2.38
CA GLU A 122 22.18 10.80 -1.21
C GLU A 122 20.73 10.43 -0.89
N LEU A 123 19.88 10.27 -1.92
CA LEU A 123 18.49 9.81 -1.74
C LEU A 123 18.44 8.42 -1.12
N ARG A 124 19.27 7.49 -1.61
CA ARG A 124 19.43 6.15 -1.03
C ARG A 124 19.85 6.23 0.43
N ASP A 125 20.86 7.04 0.77
CA ASP A 125 21.35 7.13 2.14
C ASP A 125 20.29 7.65 3.13
N ARG A 126 19.35 8.48 2.65
CA ARG A 126 18.21 8.95 3.46
C ARG A 126 17.12 7.89 3.64
N LEU A 127 16.75 7.17 2.58
CA LEU A 127 15.58 6.26 2.57
C LEU A 127 15.93 4.81 2.90
N ALA A 128 17.10 4.35 2.47
CA ALA A 128 17.53 2.96 2.55
C ALA A 128 19.05 2.89 2.84
N PRO A 129 19.49 3.37 4.03
CA PRO A 129 20.90 3.41 4.37
C PRO A 129 21.52 2.01 4.31
N GLY A 130 22.59 1.87 3.53
CA GLY A 130 23.32 0.61 3.35
C GLY A 130 22.79 -0.28 2.20
N GLU A 131 21.69 0.08 1.54
CA GLU A 131 21.27 -0.62 0.33
C GLU A 131 22.20 -0.32 -0.85
N LYS A 132 22.23 -1.21 -1.85
CA LYS A 132 23.11 -1.03 -3.02
C LYS A 132 22.37 -0.29 -4.13
N ILE A 133 23.06 0.63 -4.79
CA ILE A 133 22.60 1.15 -6.08
C ILE A 133 23.12 0.23 -7.18
N GLY A 134 22.26 -0.14 -8.11
CA GLY A 134 22.63 -0.97 -9.25
C GLY A 134 21.43 -1.44 -10.05
N TRP A 135 21.66 -2.45 -10.88
CA TRP A 135 20.65 -3.08 -11.71
C TRP A 135 19.91 -4.18 -10.95
N TYR A 136 18.57 -4.17 -11.06
CA TYR A 136 17.67 -5.13 -10.45
C TYR A 136 16.69 -5.69 -11.48
N LEU A 137 16.60 -7.02 -11.55
CA LEU A 137 15.52 -7.69 -12.27
C LEU A 137 14.32 -7.78 -11.33
N VAL A 138 13.22 -7.14 -11.73
CA VAL A 138 11.96 -7.12 -10.99
C VAL A 138 10.89 -7.67 -11.91
N TYR A 139 10.19 -8.70 -11.45
CA TYR A 139 9.03 -9.25 -12.14
C TYR A 139 7.78 -8.53 -11.63
N ASN A 140 7.05 -7.90 -12.54
CA ASN A 140 5.75 -7.32 -12.26
C ASN A 140 4.79 -7.80 -13.35
N GLY A 141 4.08 -8.90 -13.06
CA GLY A 141 3.18 -9.56 -14.01
C GLY A 141 1.87 -8.82 -14.23
N ASP A 142 1.51 -7.91 -13.33
CA ASP A 142 0.31 -7.07 -13.45
C ASP A 142 0.53 -5.74 -12.70
N PRO A 143 1.07 -4.70 -13.35
CA PRO A 143 1.33 -3.41 -12.71
C PRO A 143 0.04 -2.66 -12.32
N GLU A 144 -1.08 -2.96 -12.97
CA GLU A 144 -2.38 -2.34 -12.72
C GLU A 144 -3.16 -3.05 -11.61
N ARG A 145 -2.77 -4.29 -11.25
CA ARG A 145 -3.45 -5.12 -10.26
C ARG A 145 -4.95 -5.19 -10.51
N TRP A 146 -5.34 -5.38 -11.77
CA TRP A 146 -6.74 -5.37 -12.17
C TRP A 146 -7.49 -6.53 -11.50
N PHE A 147 -8.53 -6.21 -10.71
CA PHE A 147 -9.46 -7.20 -10.20
C PHE A 147 -10.79 -7.05 -10.94
N PRO A 148 -11.35 -8.15 -11.51
CA PRO A 148 -12.69 -8.10 -12.08
C PRO A 148 -13.70 -7.77 -10.97
N ASP A 149 -14.66 -6.90 -11.28
CA ASP A 149 -15.80 -6.66 -10.40
C ASP A 149 -16.49 -8.00 -10.11
N SER A 150 -16.66 -8.35 -8.84
CA SER A 150 -17.42 -9.54 -8.47
C SER A 150 -18.86 -9.35 -8.94
N GLU A 151 -19.32 -10.21 -9.86
CA GLU A 151 -20.67 -10.18 -10.43
C GLU A 151 -21.79 -10.41 -9.38
N ASP A 152 -21.45 -10.57 -8.09
CA ASP A 152 -22.34 -10.90 -6.97
C ASP A 152 -22.72 -9.70 -6.07
N GLU A 153 -22.49 -8.44 -6.49
CA GLU A 153 -23.17 -7.28 -5.89
C GLU A 153 -24.65 -7.22 -6.36
N GLU A 154 -25.40 -8.31 -6.13
CA GLU A 154 -26.86 -8.28 -6.19
C GLU A 154 -27.38 -7.50 -4.97
N ASP A 155 -27.64 -6.22 -5.19
CA ASP A 155 -28.63 -5.35 -4.54
C ASP A 155 -29.25 -5.92 -3.25
N TYR A 156 -28.57 -5.71 -2.11
CA TYR A 156 -29.23 -5.80 -0.81
C TYR A 156 -30.16 -4.58 -0.69
N GLU A 157 -31.33 -4.63 -1.36
CA GLU A 157 -32.42 -3.67 -1.17
C GLU A 157 -32.76 -3.63 0.33
N SER A 158 -32.35 -2.55 1.00
CA SER A 158 -32.79 -2.25 2.35
C SER A 158 -34.29 -1.95 2.28
N GLU A 159 -35.13 -2.90 2.73
CA GLU A 159 -36.58 -2.69 2.86
C GLU A 159 -36.84 -1.48 3.79
N GLU A 160 -37.10 -0.30 3.22
CA GLU A 160 -37.60 0.84 3.98
C GLU A 160 -39.06 0.57 4.36
N GLU A 161 -39.32 0.19 5.62
CA GLU A 161 -40.65 0.20 6.22
C GLU A 161 -41.25 1.61 6.12
N SER A 162 -42.33 1.74 5.35
CA SER A 162 -43.06 3.00 5.16
C SER A 162 -43.98 3.27 6.36
N GLU A 163 -43.66 4.30 7.12
CA GLU A 163 -44.55 4.88 8.13
C GLU A 163 -45.64 5.71 7.44
N ASP A 164 -46.87 5.19 7.36
CA ASP A 164 -48.03 5.93 6.86
C ASP A 164 -48.91 6.39 8.04
N GLU A 165 -48.76 7.67 8.42
CA GLU A 165 -49.64 8.34 9.38
C GLU A 165 -50.95 8.78 8.70
N CYS A 166 -52.11 8.37 9.24
CA CYS A 166 -53.36 9.10 8.97
C CYS A 166 -54.24 9.26 10.22
N GLN A 167 -54.49 10.53 10.57
CA GLN A 167 -55.33 11.00 11.67
C GLN A 167 -56.82 10.78 11.37
N THR A 168 -57.64 10.43 12.38
CA THR A 168 -59.01 10.98 12.50
C THR A 168 -59.48 11.03 13.97
N GLN A 169 -59.99 12.19 14.37
CA GLN A 169 -60.62 12.52 15.65
C GLN A 169 -61.81 11.62 16.00
N ARG A 170 -62.03 11.33 17.30
CA ARG A 170 -63.14 11.91 18.11
C ARG A 170 -63.31 11.26 19.50
N GLN A 171 -63.23 12.12 20.52
CA GLN A 171 -64.01 12.19 21.76
C GLN A 171 -64.33 10.91 22.57
N SER A 172 -63.82 10.89 23.81
CA SER A 172 -64.58 10.93 25.08
C SER A 172 -64.24 9.85 26.14
N GLN A 173 -63.83 10.38 27.31
CA GLN A 173 -64.05 9.91 28.69
C GLN A 173 -63.48 8.57 29.19
N ALA A 174 -62.66 8.74 30.24
CA ALA A 174 -62.67 8.06 31.54
C ALA A 174 -61.99 6.69 31.74
N GLN A 175 -61.04 6.73 32.69
CA GLN A 175 -60.65 5.70 33.68
C GLN A 175 -59.84 4.47 33.24
N GLY A 176 -58.66 4.32 33.88
CA GLY A 176 -58.24 3.03 34.45
C GLY A 176 -56.89 2.47 34.03
N GLN A 177 -55.90 2.60 34.93
CA GLN A 177 -54.95 1.56 35.35
C GLN A 177 -54.00 0.82 34.35
N LYS A 178 -52.70 1.06 34.58
CA LYS A 178 -51.67 0.06 35.01
C LYS A 178 -50.92 -0.79 33.96
N GLY A 179 -49.58 -0.80 34.07
CA GLY A 179 -48.63 -1.82 33.59
C GLY A 179 -47.86 -1.38 32.33
N ASP A 180 -46.61 -0.90 32.38
CA ASP A 180 -45.34 -1.58 32.73
C ASP A 180 -44.95 -2.70 31.74
N SER A 181 -44.04 -2.39 30.81
CA SER A 181 -42.70 -3.01 30.73
C SER A 181 -42.04 -2.71 29.37
N PHE A 182 -40.95 -1.96 29.43
CA PHE A 182 -40.00 -1.65 28.36
C PHE A 182 -38.87 -2.69 28.40
N THR A 183 -38.47 -3.26 27.26
CA THR A 183 -37.20 -4.00 27.14
C THR A 183 -36.55 -3.71 25.78
N GLU A 184 -35.45 -2.94 25.82
CA GLU A 184 -34.44 -2.85 24.76
C GLU A 184 -33.70 -4.18 24.55
N PRO A 185 -33.27 -4.51 23.32
CA PRO A 185 -32.19 -5.46 23.11
C PRO A 185 -30.83 -4.74 23.01
N THR A 186 -29.95 -5.08 23.96
CA THR A 186 -28.56 -4.66 24.08
C THR A 186 -27.64 -5.24 23.00
N SER A 187 -26.78 -4.39 22.43
CA SER A 187 -25.64 -4.73 21.57
C SER A 187 -24.57 -5.58 22.30
N PRO A 188 -23.98 -6.63 21.69
CA PRO A 188 -22.88 -7.38 22.30
C PRO A 188 -21.51 -6.74 22.06
N GLN A 189 -20.79 -6.55 23.17
CA GLN A 189 -19.48 -5.92 23.30
C GLN A 189 -18.31 -6.77 22.79
N SER A 190 -17.27 -6.04 22.41
CA SER A 190 -15.95 -6.42 21.95
C SER A 190 -15.20 -7.42 22.85
N TYR A 191 -14.55 -8.41 22.22
CA TYR A 191 -13.66 -9.36 22.88
C TYR A 191 -12.26 -8.73 23.04
N THR A 192 -11.81 -8.55 24.28
CA THR A 192 -10.40 -8.29 24.59
C THR A 192 -9.82 -9.52 25.27
N THR A 193 -8.87 -10.20 24.61
CA THR A 193 -8.18 -11.35 25.19
C THR A 193 -6.88 -10.89 25.83
N ARG A 194 -6.77 -11.18 27.13
CA ARG A 194 -5.70 -10.82 28.06
C ARG A 194 -4.36 -11.50 27.70
N LEU A 195 -3.29 -10.72 27.66
CA LEU A 195 -1.91 -11.22 27.74
C LEU A 195 -1.60 -11.73 29.16
N THR A 196 -1.29 -13.03 29.29
CA THR A 196 -0.67 -13.59 30.50
C THR A 196 0.85 -13.58 30.38
N ARG A 197 1.51 -12.84 31.29
CA ARG A 197 2.95 -12.84 31.52
C ARG A 197 3.38 -14.15 32.19
N PHE A 198 4.37 -14.84 31.63
CA PHE A 198 5.09 -15.90 32.33
C PHE A 198 6.45 -15.37 32.79
N TRP A 199 6.61 -15.25 34.11
CA TRP A 199 7.91 -15.22 34.79
C TRP A 199 8.11 -16.61 35.38
N ASN A 200 9.31 -17.19 35.25
CA ASN A 200 9.75 -18.19 36.20
C ASN A 200 11.22 -17.99 36.57
N ARG A 201 11.47 -18.07 37.88
CA ARG A 201 12.67 -17.67 38.61
C ARG A 201 13.31 -18.91 39.26
N MET A 202 14.62 -19.05 39.04
CA MET A 202 15.68 -19.67 39.86
C MET A 202 15.58 -21.13 40.34
N SER A 203 16.69 -21.87 40.20
CA SER A 203 17.44 -22.34 41.39
C SER A 203 18.89 -22.67 41.04
N SER A 204 19.78 -22.31 41.97
CA SER A 204 21.18 -22.70 42.08
C SER A 204 21.36 -24.18 42.40
N GLY A 205 22.54 -24.69 42.07
CA GLY A 205 23.13 -25.97 42.46
C GLY A 205 24.53 -26.07 41.89
#